data_AF-A0A0C9Y3G1-F1
#
_entry.id   AF-A0A0C9Y3G1-F1
#
_cell.length_a   1.000
_cell.length_b   1.000
_cell.length_c   1.000
_cell.angle_alpha   90.00
_cell.angle_beta   90.00
_cell.angle_gamma   90.00
#
_symmetry.space_group_name_H-M   'P 1'
#
loop_
_entity.id
_entity.type
_entity.pdbx_description
1 polymer ?
#
loop_
_entity_poly.entity_id
_entity_poly.type
_entity_poly.pdbx_seq_one_letter_code
_entity_poly.pdbx_strand_id
1 'polypeptide(L)' 'PSSPPIPSPTQLARYLEYAETNLGVRYASSYKAALELHGIGPDILPDVDDKLLADLGISAGDVIRLKKGSTAWWNGPDVK' A
#
# COMPACT_ATOMS: atom_id res chain seq x y z
N PRO A 1 -20.24 -15.96 -3.16
CA PRO A 1 -18.99 -15.63 -2.44
C PRO A 1 -17.84 -15.38 -3.42
N SER A 2 -17.54 -14.10 -3.70
CA SER A 2 -16.37 -13.73 -4.49
C SER A 2 -15.15 -13.86 -3.58
N SER A 3 -14.18 -14.70 -3.93
CA SER A 3 -12.89 -14.74 -3.26
C SER A 3 -12.30 -13.33 -3.22
N PRO A 4 -11.60 -12.92 -2.13
CA PRO A 4 -10.84 -11.68 -2.17
C PRO A 4 -9.89 -11.75 -3.36
N PRO A 5 -9.78 -10.67 -4.16
CA PRO A 5 -8.94 -10.69 -5.33
C PRO A 5 -7.50 -10.95 -4.86
N ILE A 6 -6.87 -11.94 -5.48
CA ILE A 6 -5.47 -12.30 -5.17
C ILE A 6 -4.62 -11.03 -5.34
N PRO A 7 -3.76 -10.69 -4.37
CA PRO A 7 -2.87 -9.54 -4.49
C PRO A 7 -2.08 -9.67 -5.78
N SER A 8 -2.36 -8.76 -6.71
CA SER A 8 -1.68 -8.71 -8.01
C SER A 8 -0.74 -7.51 -8.04
N PRO A 9 0.40 -7.58 -8.76
CA PRO A 9 1.30 -6.44 -8.94
C PRO A 9 0.57 -5.17 -9.40
N THR A 10 -0.51 -5.35 -10.15
CA THR A 10 -1.41 -4.28 -10.64
C THR A 10 -2.14 -3.56 -9.50
N GLN A 11 -2.53 -4.26 -8.43
CA GLN A 11 -3.22 -3.65 -7.29
C GLN A 11 -2.28 -2.79 -6.46
N LEU A 12 -1.04 -3.21 -6.25
CA LEU A 12 -0.05 -2.39 -5.56
C LEU A 12 0.22 -1.09 -6.33
N ALA A 13 0.36 -1.16 -7.66
CA ALA A 13 0.54 0.03 -8.48
C ALA A 13 -0.64 1.02 -8.35
N ARG A 14 -1.89 0.52 -8.49
CA ARG A 14 -3.09 1.35 -8.31
C ARG A 14 -3.20 1.94 -6.91
N TYR A 15 -2.84 1.16 -5.89
CA TYR A 15 -2.87 1.63 -4.52
C TYR A 15 -1.87 2.76 -4.28
N LEU A 16 -0.66 2.66 -4.83
CA LEU A 16 0.36 3.72 -4.69
C LEU A 16 -0.05 5.00 -5.43
N GLU A 17 -0.69 4.88 -6.60
CA GLU A 17 -1.29 6.03 -7.29
C GLU A 17 -2.39 6.69 -6.45
N TYR A 18 -3.27 5.88 -5.84
CA TYR A 18 -4.27 6.36 -4.88
C TYR A 18 -3.60 7.07 -3.68
N ALA A 19 -2.51 6.52 -3.14
CA ALA A 19 -1.80 7.11 -2.01
C ALA A 19 -1.19 8.48 -2.33
N GLU A 20 -0.64 8.66 -3.54
CA GLU A 20 -0.13 9.94 -4.02
C GLU A 20 -1.24 10.98 -4.17
N THR A 21 -2.37 10.58 -4.77
CA THR A 21 -3.46 11.48 -5.15
C THR A 21 -4.42 11.81 -4.01
N ASN A 22 -4.64 10.87 -3.08
CA ASN A 22 -5.70 10.98 -2.06
C ASN A 22 -5.18 11.00 -0.62
N LEU A 23 -4.03 10.36 -0.35
CA LEU A 23 -3.50 10.24 1.02
C LEU A 23 -2.38 11.24 1.32
N GLY A 24 -1.87 11.92 0.29
CA GLY A 24 -0.78 12.88 0.42
C GLY A 24 0.59 12.25 0.65
N VAL A 25 0.76 10.96 0.28
CA VAL A 25 2.05 10.26 0.32
C VAL A 25 2.83 10.64 -0.92
N ARG A 26 3.79 11.57 -0.79
CA ARG A 26 4.56 12.04 -1.95
C ARG A 26 5.47 10.94 -2.45
N TYR A 27 5.49 10.76 -3.78
CA TYR A 27 6.33 9.76 -4.43
C TYR A 27 6.02 8.31 -4.00
N ALA A 28 4.79 7.98 -3.58
CA ALA A 28 4.42 6.62 -3.18
C ALA A 28 4.75 5.59 -4.27
N SER A 29 4.65 5.94 -5.55
CA SER A 29 5.01 5.08 -6.68
C SER A 29 6.48 4.63 -6.64
N SER A 30 7.37 5.40 -6.00
CA SER A 30 8.78 5.03 -5.82
C SER A 30 8.99 3.84 -4.87
N TYR A 31 8.04 3.58 -3.96
CA TYR A 31 8.10 2.46 -3.03
C TYR A 31 7.74 1.12 -3.67
N LYS A 32 7.17 1.13 -4.88
CA LYS A 32 6.64 -0.07 -5.55
C LYS A 32 7.63 -1.22 -5.58
N ALA A 33 8.84 -0.98 -6.10
CA ALA A 33 9.85 -2.03 -6.26
C ALA A 33 10.28 -2.64 -4.92
N ALA A 34 10.43 -1.80 -3.89
CA ALA A 34 10.80 -2.25 -2.55
C ALA A 34 9.67 -3.10 -1.91
N LEU A 35 8.43 -2.66 -2.05
CA LEU A 35 7.27 -3.38 -1.53
C LEU A 35 7.07 -4.71 -2.28
N GLU A 36 7.19 -4.74 -3.61
CA GLU A 36 7.12 -5.97 -4.41
C GLU A 36 8.20 -6.98 -4.05
N LEU A 37 9.44 -6.52 -3.86
CA LEU A 37 10.56 -7.38 -3.49
C LEU A 37 10.32 -8.08 -2.13
N HIS A 38 9.62 -7.41 -1.22
CA HIS A 38 9.26 -7.94 0.09
C HIS A 38 7.89 -8.65 0.11
N GLY A 39 7.20 -8.76 -1.04
CA GLY A 39 5.87 -9.35 -1.14
C GLY A 39 4.79 -8.55 -0.41
N ILE A 40 5.00 -7.25 -0.21
CA ILE A 40 4.09 -6.36 0.51
C ILE A 40 3.08 -5.77 -0.47
N GLY A 41 1.83 -6.23 -0.36
CA GLY A 41 0.67 -5.64 -1.01
C GLY A 41 -0.17 -4.79 -0.07
N PRO A 42 -1.15 -4.02 -0.59
CA PRO A 42 -2.07 -3.23 0.22
C PRO A 42 -2.92 -4.07 1.18
N ASP A 43 -3.14 -5.34 0.86
CA ASP A 43 -3.90 -6.32 1.64
C ASP A 43 -3.25 -6.65 2.99
N ILE A 44 -1.92 -6.77 3.03
CA ILE A 44 -1.17 -7.07 4.27
C ILE A 44 -0.48 -5.85 4.88
N LEU A 45 -0.46 -4.72 4.17
CA LEU A 45 0.25 -3.51 4.59
C LEU A 45 -0.07 -3.05 6.04
N PRO A 46 -1.32 -3.14 6.54
CA PRO A 46 -1.64 -2.77 7.94
C PRO A 46 -0.91 -3.64 8.98
N ASP A 47 -0.62 -4.90 8.63
CA ASP A 47 -0.01 -5.90 9.51
C ASP A 47 1.52 -5.92 9.42
N VAL A 48 2.11 -5.25 8.42
CA VAL A 48 3.57 -5.15 8.27
C VAL A 48 4.15 -4.32 9.40
N ASP A 49 5.25 -4.76 10.00
CA ASP A 49 5.94 -4.01 11.05
C ASP A 49 6.44 -2.63 10.57
N ASP A 50 6.24 -1.60 11.39
CA ASP A 50 6.62 -0.22 11.04
C ASP A 50 8.14 -0.07 10.84
N LYS A 51 8.95 -0.87 11.57
CA LYS A 51 10.41 -0.88 11.41
C LYS A 51 10.79 -1.43 10.05
N LEU A 52 10.11 -2.47 9.56
CA LEU A 52 10.38 -2.99 8.22
C LEU A 52 10.13 -1.90 7.17
N LEU A 53 9.01 -1.18 7.26
CA LEU A 53 8.69 -0.10 6.31
C LEU A 53 9.68 1.07 6.42
N ALA A 54 10.15 1.39 7.64
CA ALA A 54 11.20 2.38 7.84
C ALA A 54 12.55 1.95 7.24
N ASP A 55 12.91 0.66 7.36
CA ASP A 55 14.11 0.09 6.75
C ASP A 55 14.06 0.13 5.20
N LEU A 56 12.85 0.21 4.61
CA LEU A 56 12.63 0.46 3.18
C LEU A 56 12.71 1.95 2.79
N GLY A 57 13.01 2.84 3.74
CA GLY A 57 13.13 4.28 3.51
C GLY A 57 11.81 5.05 3.48
N ILE A 58 10.71 4.42 3.96
CA ILE A 58 9.40 5.08 4.04
C ILE A 58 9.36 5.92 5.32
N SER A 59 8.97 7.19 5.20
CA SER A 59 8.87 8.07 6.37
C SER A 59 7.77 7.61 7.32
N ALA A 60 7.92 7.86 8.62
CA ALA A 60 6.91 7.46 9.61
C ALA A 60 5.50 8.02 9.30
N GLY A 61 5.43 9.24 8.77
CA GLY A 61 4.15 9.84 8.36
C GLY A 61 3.51 9.11 7.18
N ASP A 62 4.33 8.69 6.22
CA ASP A 62 3.87 7.94 5.05
C ASP A 62 3.51 6.51 5.41
N VAL A 63 4.24 5.86 6.32
CA VAL A 63 3.85 4.57 6.90
C VAL A 63 2.43 4.64 7.49
N ILE A 64 2.14 5.64 8.33
CA ILE A 64 0.82 5.80 8.94
C ILE A 64 -0.28 6.01 7.88
N ARG A 65 -0.02 6.85 6.87
CA ARG A 65 -0.95 7.10 5.77
C ARG A 65 -1.20 5.85 4.93
N LEU A 66 -0.12 5.15 4.57
CA LEU A 66 -0.17 3.94 3.75
C LEU A 66 -0.90 2.82 4.47
N LYS A 67 -0.67 2.60 5.77
CA LYS A 67 -1.40 1.57 6.52
C LYS A 67 -2.89 1.86 6.65
N LYS A 68 -3.25 3.07 7.08
CA LYS A 68 -4.67 3.47 7.24
C LYS A 68 -5.38 3.51 5.89
N GLY A 69 -4.69 4.02 4.88
CA GLY A 69 -5.17 4.14 3.52
C GLY A 69 -5.43 2.80 2.86
N SER A 70 -4.62 1.77 3.15
CA SER A 70 -4.80 0.48 2.50
C SER A 70 -6.04 -0.24 3.02
N THR A 71 -6.35 -0.14 4.31
CA THR A 71 -7.62 -0.64 4.86
C THR A 71 -8.83 0.07 4.24
N ALA A 72 -8.76 1.40 4.08
CA ALA A 72 -9.85 2.16 3.46
C ALA A 72 -9.99 1.83 1.96
N TRP A 73 -8.86 1.74 1.25
CA TRP A 73 -8.83 1.41 -0.17
C TRP A 73 -9.35 0.00 -0.42
N TRP A 74 -8.93 -1.00 0.36
CA TRP A 74 -9.35 -2.41 0.21
C TRP A 74 -10.86 -2.63 0.44
N ASN A 75 -11.51 -1.76 1.21
CA ASN A 75 -12.96 -1.78 1.43
C ASN A 75 -13.71 -0.79 0.54
N GLY A 76 -12.99 -0.05 -0.30
CA GLY A 76 -13.53 1.00 -1.16
C GLY A 76 -14.03 0.48 -2.51
N PRO A 77 -14.83 1.29 -3.22
CA PRO A 77 -15.33 0.95 -4.56
C PRO A 77 -14.22 0.82 -5.61
N ASP A 78 -13.03 1.40 -5.35
CA ASP A 78 -11.87 1.47 -6.26
C ASP A 78 -11.03 0.18 -6.35
N VAL A 79 -11.36 -0.87 -5.58
CA VAL A 79 -10.69 -2.19 -5.65
C VAL A 79 -11.06 -2.96 -6.93
N LYS A 80 -12.15 -2.57 -7.59
CA LYS A 80 -12.78 -3.34 -8.66
C LYS A 80 -12.10 -3.19 -10.02
#